data_AF-A0A9X3ME46-F1
#
_entry.id   AF-A0A9X3ME46-F1
#
_cell.length_a   1.000
_cell.length_b   1.000
_cell.length_c   1.000
_cell.angle_alpha   90.00
_cell.angle_beta   90.00
_cell.angle_gamma   90.00
#
_symmetry.space_group_name_H-M   'P 1'
#
loop_
_entity.id
_entity.type
_entity.pdbx_description
1 polymer ?
#
loop_
_entity_poly.entity_id
_entity_poly.type
_entity_poly.pdbx_seq_one_letter_code
_entity_poly.pdbx_strand_id
1 'polypeptide(L)'
;MKKLLLATAVVAAVGGAAYVYQNNLAQGESSNSLLTQVPADTLVLTYQTEPFNHYEYMTAFGGTQQPPLADLFVEEELTPGLEFAVNFFDAYVAASSSPESLKSFLGTGDMVSPIIYTLGFVPVYKMQLETPASLWKSLDEQEKLAGIQHESVKLDTVEFRRYELTDSQDPQMGVGLAVGVVNNVLTVTLDIPELGAENPLKMAFGLESPKNNIADSGRLEALKTKYGANNNSFGLVDFREIIKGFTTTDGNRLARQLNTAGSDPMLDELRTPACHTEFTQIAENWPQMVVFGEYSVQDSKARINGSLVVESKNQVILEALQSMRGVLAESNGEKSMFSVALGLDVATLAPAIGKIWTDLTTPQYQCSILTKAQQDMRGQNPAPAISMGAGMANGLKGLSMEMFGLDVDMSGQYGPELGQLDAIFSISADDPNMLLQTAQMFVPELAQIQIQPDNQPVNIGGLLEPYAGKPIDVFARLNDSHLTLYSGDAAASASDKVMAQPLTANGLLSFTLDSERVLEVMETASEVSGEPVPEDLMMSLQGQLVGGMAVDVTKDGITFDFDYTGSTKPQVKVAQQ
;
A
#
# COMPACT_ATOMS: atom_id res chain seq x y z
N MET A 1 -4.24 14.08 22.92
CA MET A 1 -3.63 12.92 22.23
C MET A 1 -4.64 12.02 21.52
N LYS A 2 -5.39 11.05 22.12
CA LYS A 2 -6.28 10.13 21.32
C LYS A 2 -7.19 10.86 20.32
N LYS A 3 -7.89 11.93 20.73
CA LYS A 3 -8.75 12.73 19.84
C LYS A 3 -7.98 13.53 18.76
N LEU A 4 -6.77 14.01 19.06
CA LEU A 4 -5.90 14.64 18.05
C LEU A 4 -5.40 13.59 17.06
N LEU A 5 -4.98 12.42 17.54
CA LEU A 5 -4.60 11.28 16.71
C LEU A 5 -5.76 10.82 15.83
N LEU A 6 -6.99 10.75 16.35
CA LEU A 6 -8.20 10.44 15.58
C LEU A 6 -8.51 11.54 14.56
N ALA A 7 -8.44 12.83 14.90
CA ALA A 7 -8.65 13.90 13.93
C ALA A 7 -7.57 13.91 12.82
N THR A 8 -6.29 13.72 13.18
CA THR A 8 -5.22 13.54 12.20
C THR A 8 -5.35 12.23 11.45
N ALA A 9 -5.90 11.17 12.03
CA ALA A 9 -6.11 9.88 11.36
C ALA A 9 -7.35 9.90 10.46
N VAL A 10 -8.39 10.66 10.75
CA VAL A 10 -9.50 10.91 9.83
C VAL A 10 -9.03 11.79 8.68
N VAL A 11 -8.25 12.85 8.93
CA VAL A 11 -7.70 13.68 7.83
C VAL A 11 -6.56 12.99 7.09
N ALA A 12 -5.84 12.07 7.72
CA ALA A 12 -4.89 11.15 7.08
C ALA A 12 -5.52 9.79 6.70
N ALA A 13 -6.85 9.63 6.78
CA ALA A 13 -7.61 8.55 6.15
C ALA A 13 -8.34 9.12 4.95
N VAL A 14 -8.94 10.30 5.02
CA VAL A 14 -9.33 11.08 3.84
C VAL A 14 -8.11 11.41 2.98
N GLY A 15 -6.98 11.80 3.60
CA GLY A 15 -5.70 12.04 2.94
C GLY A 15 -4.80 10.81 2.74
N GLY A 16 -5.08 9.69 3.42
CA GLY A 16 -4.27 8.45 3.36
C GLY A 16 -4.93 7.32 2.58
N ALA A 17 -6.25 7.23 2.56
CA ALA A 17 -6.97 6.64 1.43
C ALA A 17 -6.55 7.42 0.17
N ALA A 18 -6.50 8.75 0.18
CA ALA A 18 -5.92 9.49 -0.96
C ALA A 18 -4.41 9.21 -1.21
N TYR A 19 -3.63 8.73 -0.24
CA TYR A 19 -2.25 8.25 -0.44
C TYR A 19 -2.21 6.85 -1.10
N VAL A 20 -3.20 6.00 -0.82
CA VAL A 20 -3.41 4.68 -1.47
C VAL A 20 -4.14 4.81 -2.82
N TYR A 21 -4.91 5.88 -3.01
CA TYR A 21 -5.85 6.11 -4.12
C TYR A 21 -5.64 7.46 -4.86
N GLN A 22 -4.40 7.92 -5.13
CA GLN A 22 -4.15 9.00 -6.11
C GLN A 22 -2.88 8.77 -6.98
N ASN A 23 -3.04 8.18 -8.19
CA ASN A 23 -1.97 7.99 -9.20
C ASN A 23 -2.46 8.09 -10.70
N ASN A 24 -2.89 9.27 -11.17
CA ASN A 24 -2.64 10.07 -12.42
C ASN A 24 -2.20 9.63 -13.86
N LEU A 25 -2.83 10.14 -14.95
CA LEU A 25 -2.32 11.07 -16.04
C LEU A 25 -3.44 11.44 -17.09
N ALA A 26 -3.33 12.32 -18.12
CA ALA A 26 -2.19 13.08 -18.72
C ALA A 26 -2.41 14.58 -19.12
N GLN A 27 -1.29 15.25 -19.41
CA GLN A 27 -0.99 16.56 -20.06
C GLN A 27 -1.88 17.81 -19.87
N GLY A 28 -1.30 18.83 -19.22
CA GLY A 28 -1.73 20.24 -19.24
C GLY A 28 -0.99 21.08 -18.19
N GLU A 29 -0.48 22.27 -18.53
CA GLU A 29 0.29 23.12 -17.59
C GLU A 29 -0.56 23.57 -16.39
N SER A 30 -0.31 23.03 -15.18
CA SER A 30 -0.78 23.63 -13.92
C SER A 30 -0.04 23.18 -12.65
N SER A 31 0.36 21.90 -12.53
CA SER A 31 0.90 21.33 -11.28
C SER A 31 2.14 22.06 -10.73
N ASN A 32 3.02 22.52 -11.62
CA ASN A 32 4.25 23.24 -11.28
C ASN A 32 3.98 24.53 -10.47
N SER A 33 2.81 25.16 -10.65
CA SER A 33 2.40 26.37 -9.91
C SER A 33 1.97 26.10 -8.45
N LEU A 34 1.48 24.90 -8.16
CA LEU A 34 1.13 24.49 -6.79
C LEU A 34 2.38 24.02 -6.03
N LEU A 35 3.33 23.37 -6.73
CA LEU A 35 4.59 22.88 -6.16
C LEU A 35 5.51 24.01 -5.65
N THR A 36 5.41 25.23 -6.19
CA THR A 36 6.13 26.41 -5.61
C THR A 36 5.58 26.86 -4.26
N GLN A 37 4.41 26.38 -3.85
CA GLN A 37 3.82 26.66 -2.53
C GLN A 37 4.19 25.59 -1.48
N VAL A 38 4.75 24.46 -1.92
CA VAL A 38 5.19 23.37 -1.05
C VAL A 38 6.60 23.68 -0.51
N PRO A 39 6.83 23.72 0.81
CA PRO A 39 8.17 23.90 1.37
C PRO A 39 9.11 22.73 1.04
N ALA A 40 10.40 23.02 0.88
CA ALA A 40 11.41 21.98 0.70
C ALA A 40 11.60 21.06 1.92
N ASP A 41 11.17 21.49 3.12
CA ASP A 41 11.16 20.73 4.39
C ASP A 41 9.82 20.04 4.69
N THR A 42 8.96 19.83 3.67
CA THR A 42 7.73 19.04 3.82
C THR A 42 8.03 17.59 4.20
N LEU A 43 7.25 17.03 5.13
CA LEU A 43 7.47 15.67 5.65
C LEU A 43 6.93 14.61 4.69
N VAL A 44 5.81 14.92 4.06
CA VAL A 44 5.10 14.11 3.07
C VAL A 44 4.76 15.01 1.89
N LEU A 45 4.88 14.48 0.67
CA LEU A 45 4.34 15.07 -0.55
C LEU A 45 3.85 13.95 -1.48
N THR A 46 2.69 14.11 -2.11
CA THR A 46 2.30 13.42 -3.34
C THR A 46 2.02 14.46 -4.42
N TYR A 47 2.43 14.19 -5.66
CA TYR A 47 2.20 15.07 -6.79
C TYR A 47 2.22 14.35 -8.13
N GLN A 48 1.64 15.02 -9.12
CA GLN A 48 1.63 14.58 -10.50
C GLN A 48 2.61 15.38 -11.34
N THR A 49 3.27 14.70 -12.27
CA THR A 49 3.92 15.40 -13.38
C THR A 49 2.89 15.87 -14.42
N GLU A 50 1.73 15.21 -14.48
CA GLU A 50 0.68 15.45 -15.46
C GLU A 50 -0.73 15.35 -14.83
N PRO A 51 -1.69 16.26 -15.15
CA PRO A 51 -3.09 16.16 -14.72
C PRO A 51 -3.75 14.86 -15.18
N PHE A 52 -4.89 14.45 -14.59
CA PHE A 52 -5.54 13.17 -14.91
C PHE A 52 -7.05 13.20 -14.96
N ASN A 53 -7.65 12.30 -15.76
CA ASN A 53 -9.09 12.18 -15.86
C ASN A 53 -9.67 11.70 -14.53
N HIS A 54 -10.32 12.61 -13.82
CA HIS A 54 -10.81 12.39 -12.46
C HIS A 54 -11.83 11.25 -12.41
N TYR A 55 -12.74 11.19 -13.38
CA TYR A 55 -13.79 10.17 -13.41
C TYR A 55 -13.25 8.79 -13.77
N GLU A 56 -12.38 8.69 -14.79
CA GLU A 56 -11.78 7.40 -15.18
C GLU A 56 -10.95 6.81 -14.05
N TYR A 57 -10.18 7.66 -13.35
CA TYR A 57 -9.42 7.25 -12.17
C TYR A 57 -10.34 6.77 -11.04
N MET A 58 -11.40 7.52 -10.72
CA MET A 58 -12.35 7.13 -9.67
C MET A 58 -13.13 5.86 -10.01
N THR A 59 -13.44 5.62 -11.28
CA THR A 59 -14.12 4.42 -11.76
C THR A 59 -13.21 3.18 -11.69
N ALA A 60 -11.93 3.32 -12.06
CA ALA A 60 -10.99 2.19 -12.09
C ALA A 60 -10.35 1.86 -10.74
N PHE A 61 -10.17 2.86 -9.87
CA PHE A 61 -9.41 2.71 -8.61
C PHE A 61 -10.04 3.42 -7.41
N GLY A 62 -10.80 4.50 -7.59
CA GLY A 62 -11.22 5.40 -6.52
C GLY A 62 -12.50 5.05 -5.76
N GLY A 63 -13.05 3.85 -5.94
CA GLY A 63 -13.89 3.25 -4.91
C GLY A 63 -15.41 3.37 -5.04
N THR A 64 -15.99 3.34 -6.26
CA THR A 64 -17.43 3.02 -6.41
C THR A 64 -17.82 1.62 -5.87
N GLN A 65 -16.85 0.86 -5.37
CA GLN A 65 -16.94 -0.50 -4.84
C GLN A 65 -16.30 -0.65 -3.44
N GLN A 66 -15.64 0.37 -2.90
CA GLN A 66 -15.13 0.31 -1.53
C GLN A 66 -16.30 0.54 -0.55
N PRO A 67 -16.29 -0.10 0.64
CA PRO A 67 -17.25 0.25 1.68
C PRO A 67 -17.13 1.75 2.03
N PRO A 68 -18.24 2.42 2.36
CA PRO A 68 -18.22 3.78 2.92
C PRO A 68 -17.14 3.96 3.97
N LEU A 69 -16.45 5.10 3.95
CA LEU A 69 -15.49 5.50 4.98
C LEU A 69 -16.13 5.52 6.36
N ALA A 70 -17.44 5.80 6.44
CA ALA A 70 -18.24 5.65 7.65
C ALA A 70 -18.16 4.25 8.29
N ASP A 71 -18.06 3.19 7.50
CA ASP A 71 -18.05 1.81 8.00
C ASP A 71 -16.76 1.50 8.79
N LEU A 72 -15.65 2.17 8.45
CA LEU A 72 -14.39 2.09 9.20
C LEU A 72 -14.45 2.77 10.59
N PHE A 73 -15.53 3.50 10.90
CA PHE A 73 -15.72 4.25 12.15
C PHE A 73 -16.98 3.86 12.94
N VAL A 74 -17.70 2.79 12.55
CA VAL A 74 -18.96 2.35 13.23
C VAL A 74 -18.78 2.08 14.72
N GLU A 75 -17.59 1.67 15.16
CA GLU A 75 -17.27 1.41 16.58
C GLU A 75 -16.73 2.63 17.36
N GLU A 76 -16.48 3.79 16.72
CA GLU A 76 -15.94 4.99 17.39
C GLU A 76 -17.01 6.10 17.48
N GLU A 77 -17.13 6.72 18.66
CA GLU A 77 -17.97 7.92 18.85
C GLU A 77 -17.32 9.13 18.16
N LEU A 78 -17.70 9.38 16.90
CA LEU A 78 -17.28 10.57 16.15
C LEU A 78 -17.94 11.83 16.68
N THR A 79 -17.23 12.96 16.55
CA THR A 79 -17.82 14.29 16.74
C THR A 79 -18.64 14.67 15.50
N PRO A 80 -19.64 15.58 15.59
CA PRO A 80 -20.44 15.96 14.43
C PRO A 80 -19.63 16.51 13.24
N GLY A 81 -18.47 17.14 13.50
CA GLY A 81 -17.56 17.61 12.46
C GLY A 81 -16.73 16.49 11.81
N LEU A 82 -16.34 15.46 12.59
CA LEU A 82 -15.68 14.27 12.04
C LEU A 82 -16.67 13.42 11.23
N GLU A 83 -17.87 13.21 11.74
CA GLU A 83 -18.97 12.54 11.04
C GLU A 83 -19.29 13.26 9.71
N PHE A 84 -19.38 14.60 9.72
CA PHE A 84 -19.52 15.39 8.48
C PHE A 84 -18.35 15.20 7.52
N ALA A 85 -17.10 15.20 7.99
CA ALA A 85 -15.93 15.03 7.13
C ALA A 85 -15.90 13.65 6.45
N VAL A 86 -16.30 12.61 7.19
CA VAL A 86 -16.46 11.23 6.69
C VAL A 86 -17.62 11.15 5.68
N ASN A 87 -18.82 11.63 6.05
CA ASN A 87 -19.98 11.63 5.16
C ASN A 87 -19.77 12.46 3.89
N PHE A 88 -18.98 13.54 3.94
CA PHE A 88 -18.62 14.33 2.76
C PHE A 88 -17.71 13.54 1.80
N PHE A 89 -16.78 12.74 2.33
CA PHE A 89 -15.96 11.84 1.52
C PHE A 89 -16.82 10.76 0.85
N ASP A 90 -17.75 10.14 1.59
CA ASP A 90 -18.67 9.13 1.03
C ASP A 90 -19.61 9.72 -0.02
N ALA A 91 -20.09 10.95 0.18
CA ALA A 91 -20.86 11.68 -0.81
C ALA A 91 -20.03 12.03 -2.07
N TYR A 92 -18.73 12.30 -1.93
CA TYR A 92 -17.80 12.49 -3.04
C TYR A 92 -17.57 11.18 -3.83
N VAL A 93 -17.36 10.06 -3.13
CA VAL A 93 -17.23 8.73 -3.75
C VAL A 93 -18.52 8.37 -4.50
N ALA A 94 -19.70 8.55 -3.90
CA ALA A 94 -20.98 8.34 -4.56
C ALA A 94 -21.19 9.27 -5.76
N ALA A 95 -20.72 10.53 -5.68
CA ALA A 95 -20.77 11.47 -6.79
C ALA A 95 -19.88 11.07 -7.97
N SER A 96 -18.86 10.22 -7.76
CA SER A 96 -18.00 9.70 -8.84
C SER A 96 -18.69 8.68 -9.78
N SER A 97 -19.99 8.39 -9.57
CA SER A 97 -20.81 7.52 -10.43
C SER A 97 -21.10 8.04 -11.85
N SER A 98 -20.85 9.32 -12.14
CA SER A 98 -20.78 9.85 -13.51
C SER A 98 -19.83 11.05 -13.60
N PRO A 99 -19.26 11.38 -14.78
CA PRO A 99 -18.44 12.58 -14.94
C PRO A 99 -19.18 13.87 -14.57
N GLU A 100 -20.45 13.99 -14.96
CA GLU A 100 -21.29 15.16 -14.71
C GLU A 100 -21.62 15.31 -13.22
N SER A 101 -21.89 14.18 -12.54
CA SER A 101 -22.13 14.14 -11.11
C SER A 101 -20.88 14.58 -10.33
N LEU A 102 -19.71 14.04 -10.67
CA LEU A 102 -18.43 14.39 -10.03
C LEU A 102 -18.08 15.87 -10.19
N LYS A 103 -18.22 16.41 -11.41
CA LYS A 103 -18.06 17.85 -11.69
C LYS A 103 -19.11 18.70 -11.00
N SER A 104 -20.35 18.22 -10.87
CA SER A 104 -21.39 18.94 -10.14
C SER A 104 -21.17 18.95 -8.62
N PHE A 105 -20.42 17.99 -8.07
CA PHE A 105 -20.13 17.92 -6.64
C PHE A 105 -18.92 18.78 -6.25
N LEU A 106 -17.81 18.66 -6.96
CA LEU A 106 -16.57 19.39 -6.63
C LEU A 106 -16.35 20.66 -7.44
N GLY A 107 -16.92 20.78 -8.64
CA GLY A 107 -16.57 21.84 -9.58
C GLY A 107 -15.21 21.68 -10.23
N THR A 108 -14.65 20.46 -10.26
CA THR A 108 -13.44 20.13 -11.02
C THR A 108 -13.69 20.15 -12.53
N GLY A 109 -12.62 20.24 -13.32
CA GLY A 109 -12.67 19.87 -14.74
C GLY A 109 -12.65 18.35 -14.94
N ASP A 110 -12.50 17.91 -16.20
CA ASP A 110 -12.18 16.50 -16.49
C ASP A 110 -10.80 16.12 -15.94
N MET A 111 -9.81 16.99 -16.15
CA MET A 111 -8.42 16.75 -15.79
C MET A 111 -8.05 17.46 -14.48
N VAL A 112 -7.57 16.71 -13.48
CA VAL A 112 -7.19 17.23 -12.15
C VAL A 112 -5.72 16.94 -11.84
N SER A 113 -5.07 17.80 -11.08
CA SER A 113 -3.72 17.55 -10.52
C SER A 113 -3.72 17.91 -9.02
N PRO A 114 -4.27 17.03 -8.18
CA PRO A 114 -4.31 17.24 -6.74
C PRO A 114 -2.95 17.00 -6.07
N ILE A 115 -2.45 17.94 -5.28
CA ILE A 115 -1.26 17.70 -4.44
C ILE A 115 -1.66 17.51 -2.98
N ILE A 116 -1.06 16.55 -2.30
CA ILE A 116 -1.11 16.39 -0.85
C ILE A 116 0.29 16.67 -0.32
N TYR A 117 0.41 17.52 0.69
CA TYR A 117 1.69 17.75 1.36
C TYR A 117 1.47 18.12 2.83
N THR A 118 2.56 18.35 3.56
CA THR A 118 2.48 18.72 4.98
C THR A 118 3.24 20.01 5.29
N LEU A 119 2.70 20.80 6.21
CA LEU A 119 3.29 22.01 6.76
C LEU A 119 3.63 21.77 8.23
N GLY A 120 4.78 21.12 8.45
CA GLY A 120 5.04 20.43 9.73
C GLY A 120 4.20 19.15 9.78
N PHE A 121 3.41 18.92 10.83
CA PHE A 121 2.48 17.77 10.85
C PHE A 121 1.11 18.07 10.20
N VAL A 122 0.80 19.34 9.91
CA VAL A 122 -0.52 19.73 9.38
C VAL A 122 -0.62 19.36 7.90
N PRO A 123 -1.57 18.49 7.49
CA PRO A 123 -1.76 18.13 6.09
C PRO A 123 -2.44 19.25 5.30
N VAL A 124 -2.07 19.38 4.03
CA VAL A 124 -2.68 20.29 3.07
C VAL A 124 -2.97 19.52 1.78
N TYR A 125 -4.24 19.45 1.41
CA TYR A 125 -4.70 19.01 0.09
C TYR A 125 -5.01 20.23 -0.77
N LYS A 126 -4.53 20.23 -2.02
CA LYS A 126 -4.88 21.25 -3.01
C LYS A 126 -5.33 20.64 -4.32
N MET A 127 -6.35 21.24 -4.93
CA MET A 127 -6.85 20.85 -6.25
C MET A 127 -7.38 22.08 -7.01
N GLN A 128 -7.10 22.14 -8.31
CA GLN A 128 -7.66 23.17 -9.18
C GLN A 128 -9.15 22.90 -9.46
N LEU A 129 -9.99 23.91 -9.31
CA LEU A 129 -11.40 23.89 -9.70
C LEU A 129 -11.63 24.73 -10.96
N GLU A 130 -12.66 24.37 -11.73
CA GLU A 130 -13.23 25.18 -12.81
C GLU A 130 -14.44 25.98 -12.30
N THR A 131 -15.30 25.36 -11.49
CA THR A 131 -16.55 25.94 -10.99
C THR A 131 -16.62 25.88 -9.45
N PRO A 132 -15.92 26.77 -8.70
CA PRO A 132 -15.95 26.79 -7.24
C PRO A 132 -17.36 26.85 -6.60
N ALA A 133 -18.35 27.39 -7.32
CA ALA A 133 -19.73 27.43 -6.85
C ALA A 133 -20.36 26.04 -6.67
N SER A 134 -19.91 25.02 -7.40
CA SER A 134 -20.36 23.63 -7.24
C SER A 134 -19.95 23.08 -5.88
N LEU A 135 -18.66 23.21 -5.52
CA LEU A 135 -18.15 22.80 -4.20
C LEU A 135 -18.94 23.45 -3.06
N TRP A 136 -19.14 24.77 -3.12
CA TRP A 136 -19.87 25.49 -2.06
C TRP A 136 -21.32 25.02 -1.93
N LYS A 137 -21.99 24.77 -3.05
CA LYS A 137 -23.34 24.18 -3.06
C LYS A 137 -23.34 22.79 -2.42
N SER A 138 -22.39 21.92 -2.76
CA SER A 138 -22.34 20.58 -2.17
C SER A 138 -21.99 20.60 -0.69
N LEU A 139 -21.13 21.52 -0.23
CA LEU A 139 -20.91 21.75 1.20
C LEU A 139 -22.19 22.24 1.90
N ASP A 140 -22.93 23.20 1.33
CA ASP A 140 -24.24 23.65 1.86
C ASP A 140 -25.26 22.50 1.95
N GLU A 141 -25.28 21.61 0.96
CA GLU A 141 -26.16 20.43 0.93
C GLU A 141 -25.76 19.40 1.99
N GLN A 142 -24.47 19.07 2.13
CA GLN A 142 -23.99 18.13 3.16
C GLN A 142 -24.10 18.69 4.58
N GLU A 143 -23.84 19.98 4.80
CA GLU A 143 -24.05 20.64 6.10
C GLU A 143 -25.51 20.50 6.57
N LYS A 144 -26.45 20.71 5.64
CA LYS A 144 -27.89 20.57 5.90
C LYS A 144 -28.30 19.12 6.19
N LEU A 145 -27.67 18.14 5.56
CA LEU A 145 -27.93 16.71 5.81
C LEU A 145 -27.37 16.28 7.17
N ALA A 146 -26.15 16.69 7.51
CA ALA A 146 -25.51 16.42 8.80
C ALA A 146 -26.08 17.25 9.97
N GLY A 147 -26.87 18.29 9.68
CA GLY A 147 -27.44 19.18 10.70
C GLY A 147 -26.41 20.10 11.37
N ILE A 148 -25.23 20.27 10.75
CA ILE A 148 -24.15 21.14 11.23
C ILE A 148 -24.15 22.49 10.51
N GLN A 149 -23.32 23.42 10.97
CA GLN A 149 -23.03 24.68 10.27
C GLN A 149 -21.53 24.97 10.34
N HIS A 150 -20.96 25.46 9.24
CA HIS A 150 -19.60 25.98 9.26
C HIS A 150 -19.49 27.31 10.03
N GLU A 151 -18.33 27.55 10.62
CA GLU A 151 -17.90 28.91 10.98
C GLU A 151 -17.29 29.57 9.73
N SER A 152 -17.72 30.79 9.41
CA SER A 152 -17.11 31.59 8.33
C SER A 152 -15.95 32.41 8.90
N VAL A 153 -14.72 32.01 8.59
CA VAL A 153 -13.50 32.61 9.15
C VAL A 153 -12.79 33.43 8.08
N LYS A 154 -12.32 34.63 8.46
CA LYS A 154 -11.56 35.54 7.60
C LYS A 154 -10.11 35.64 8.04
N LEU A 155 -9.20 35.26 7.15
CA LEU A 155 -7.74 35.34 7.33
C LEU A 155 -7.15 36.25 6.25
N ASP A 156 -6.78 37.47 6.64
CA ASP A 156 -6.37 38.57 5.76
C ASP A 156 -7.40 38.80 4.60
N THR A 157 -7.08 38.36 3.39
CA THR A 157 -7.92 38.48 2.19
C THR A 157 -8.67 37.19 1.83
N VAL A 158 -8.47 36.10 2.56
CA VAL A 158 -9.13 34.81 2.33
C VAL A 158 -10.27 34.63 3.32
N GLU A 159 -11.43 34.21 2.82
CA GLU A 159 -12.56 33.73 3.61
C GLU A 159 -12.69 32.22 3.39
N PHE A 160 -12.81 31.47 4.47
CA PHE A 160 -12.86 30.00 4.44
C PHE A 160 -13.91 29.47 5.42
N ARG A 161 -14.38 28.24 5.18
CA ARG A 161 -15.28 27.51 6.06
C ARG A 161 -14.44 26.70 7.06
N ARG A 162 -14.76 26.81 8.34
CA ARG A 162 -14.14 26.02 9.42
C ARG A 162 -15.20 25.11 10.02
N TYR A 163 -14.93 23.80 10.07
CA TYR A 163 -15.77 22.80 10.72
C TYR A 163 -15.03 22.27 11.95
N GLU A 164 -15.56 22.48 13.15
CA GLU A 164 -14.91 22.01 14.38
C GLU A 164 -14.97 20.47 14.47
N LEU A 165 -13.81 19.83 14.53
CA LEU A 165 -13.66 18.37 14.59
C LEU A 165 -13.58 17.83 16.03
N THR A 166 -13.52 18.70 17.04
CA THR A 166 -13.38 18.28 18.45
C THR A 166 -14.43 18.88 19.36
N ASP A 167 -14.85 18.15 20.39
CA ASP A 167 -15.84 18.65 21.37
C ASP A 167 -15.25 19.67 22.37
N SER A 168 -14.19 20.39 21.98
CA SER A 168 -13.50 21.34 22.85
C SER A 168 -14.42 22.50 23.22
N GLN A 169 -14.65 22.66 24.53
CA GLN A 169 -15.35 23.82 25.07
C GLN A 169 -14.48 25.09 25.05
N ASP A 170 -13.17 24.95 24.84
CA ASP A 170 -12.24 26.05 24.62
C ASP A 170 -11.88 26.13 23.12
N PRO A 171 -12.27 27.20 22.39
CA PRO A 171 -11.91 27.39 20.99
C PRO A 171 -10.40 27.43 20.72
N GLN A 172 -9.56 27.72 21.72
CA GLN A 172 -8.09 27.67 21.56
C GLN A 172 -7.55 26.23 21.48
N MET A 173 -8.28 25.26 22.04
CA MET A 173 -7.91 23.84 22.08
C MET A 173 -8.66 23.01 21.02
N GLY A 174 -9.47 23.65 20.17
CA GLY A 174 -10.21 23.00 19.08
C GLY A 174 -9.33 22.66 17.88
N VAL A 175 -9.76 21.72 17.04
CA VAL A 175 -9.14 21.42 15.75
C VAL A 175 -10.21 21.55 14.67
N GLY A 176 -10.03 22.47 13.74
CA GLY A 176 -10.99 22.72 12.67
C GLY A 176 -10.53 22.13 11.33
N LEU A 177 -11.43 21.52 10.57
CA LEU A 177 -11.24 21.33 9.13
C LEU A 177 -11.45 22.67 8.44
N ALA A 178 -10.42 23.20 7.79
CA ALA A 178 -10.46 24.47 7.07
C ALA A 178 -10.56 24.20 5.56
N VAL A 179 -11.65 24.68 4.95
CA VAL A 179 -11.96 24.53 3.53
C VAL A 179 -12.09 25.92 2.89
N GLY A 180 -11.19 26.25 1.97
CA GLY A 180 -11.15 27.55 1.28
C GLY A 180 -10.82 27.42 -0.20
N VAL A 181 -11.23 28.41 -1.00
CA VAL A 181 -10.87 28.49 -2.42
C VAL A 181 -10.20 29.83 -2.71
N VAL A 182 -8.98 29.78 -3.24
CA VAL A 182 -8.18 30.97 -3.59
C VAL A 182 -7.71 30.83 -5.02
N ASN A 183 -8.02 31.80 -5.89
CA ASN A 183 -7.70 31.77 -7.33
C ASN A 183 -8.17 30.44 -8.00
N ASN A 184 -9.39 30.01 -7.69
CA ASN A 184 -10.00 28.73 -8.09
C ASN A 184 -9.26 27.46 -7.58
N VAL A 185 -8.24 27.58 -6.73
CA VAL A 185 -7.60 26.42 -6.08
C VAL A 185 -8.31 26.13 -4.76
N LEU A 186 -8.94 24.96 -4.68
CA LEU A 186 -9.38 24.36 -3.42
C LEU A 186 -8.17 24.10 -2.54
N THR A 187 -8.24 24.51 -1.28
CA THR A 187 -7.33 24.11 -0.21
C THR A 187 -8.15 23.52 0.93
N VAL A 188 -7.82 22.29 1.32
CA VAL A 188 -8.34 21.62 2.52
C VAL A 188 -7.16 21.36 3.46
N THR A 189 -7.26 21.80 4.71
CA THR A 189 -6.19 21.74 5.72
C THR A 189 -6.80 21.71 7.12
N LEU A 190 -5.96 21.58 8.16
CA LEU A 190 -6.38 21.79 9.54
C LEU A 190 -6.04 23.19 10.05
N ASP A 191 -6.98 23.78 10.80
CA ASP A 191 -6.79 24.93 11.67
C ASP A 191 -6.63 24.45 13.12
N ILE A 192 -5.48 24.75 13.73
CA ILE A 192 -5.15 24.35 15.10
C ILE A 192 -4.70 25.60 15.87
N PRO A 193 -5.61 26.33 16.53
CA PRO A 193 -5.30 27.60 17.20
C PRO A 193 -4.19 27.48 18.26
N GLU A 194 -4.06 26.34 18.94
CA GLU A 194 -2.98 26.04 19.90
C GLU A 194 -1.56 26.15 19.28
N LEU A 195 -1.41 26.01 17.96
CA LEU A 195 -0.12 26.24 17.27
C LEU A 195 0.25 27.73 17.19
N GLY A 196 -0.67 28.66 17.46
CA GLY A 196 -0.44 30.10 17.45
C GLY A 196 0.23 30.59 16.17
N ALA A 197 1.47 31.09 16.28
CA ALA A 197 2.25 31.58 15.14
C ALA A 197 2.78 30.46 14.20
N GLU A 198 2.80 29.20 14.64
CA GLU A 198 3.17 28.04 13.80
C GLU A 198 1.95 27.34 13.17
N ASN A 199 0.75 27.88 13.39
CA ASN A 199 -0.45 27.47 12.66
C ASN A 199 -0.29 27.87 11.18
N PRO A 200 -0.21 26.91 10.24
CA PRO A 200 0.30 27.18 8.91
C PRO A 200 -0.76 27.69 7.92
N LEU A 201 -1.98 28.05 8.35
CA LEU A 201 -3.09 28.45 7.46
C LEU A 201 -2.71 29.48 6.39
N LYS A 202 -1.89 30.50 6.70
CA LYS A 202 -1.48 31.51 5.70
C LYS A 202 -0.68 30.88 4.56
N MET A 203 0.22 29.96 4.87
CA MET A 203 1.00 29.23 3.86
C MET A 203 0.15 28.17 3.16
N ALA A 204 -0.74 27.48 3.89
CA ALA A 204 -1.71 26.55 3.31
C ALA A 204 -2.60 27.25 2.25
N PHE A 205 -3.16 28.42 2.54
CA PHE A 205 -3.96 29.19 1.56
C PHE A 205 -3.13 29.98 0.53
N GLY A 206 -1.79 29.88 0.54
CA GLY A 206 -0.92 30.58 -0.41
C GLY A 206 -0.79 32.09 -0.20
N LEU A 207 -1.18 32.61 0.97
CA LEU A 207 -0.96 34.00 1.40
C LEU A 207 0.50 34.28 1.76
N GLU A 208 1.24 33.24 2.18
CA GLU A 208 2.67 33.28 2.44
C GLU A 208 3.39 32.21 1.61
N SER A 209 4.38 32.61 0.82
CA SER A 209 5.23 31.66 0.07
C SER A 209 6.31 31.05 0.97
N PRO A 210 6.65 29.76 0.81
CA PRO A 210 7.77 29.16 1.53
C PRO A 210 9.11 29.81 1.12
N LYS A 211 10.02 29.99 2.08
CA LYS A 211 11.35 30.58 1.84
C LYS A 211 12.19 29.78 0.84
N ASN A 212 12.08 28.45 0.91
CA ASN A 212 12.63 27.49 -0.05
C ASN A 212 11.47 26.57 -0.44
N ASN A 213 11.07 26.58 -1.70
CA ASN A 213 10.04 25.67 -2.21
C ASN A 213 10.67 24.38 -2.77
N ILE A 214 9.87 23.32 -2.90
CA ILE A 214 10.37 22.03 -3.37
C ILE A 214 10.62 22.00 -4.89
N ALA A 215 9.90 22.79 -5.69
CA ALA A 215 10.08 22.85 -7.14
C ALA A 215 11.49 23.36 -7.52
N ASP A 216 11.97 24.40 -6.86
CA ASP A 216 13.29 24.99 -7.08
C ASP A 216 14.44 24.25 -6.36
N SER A 217 14.11 23.26 -5.50
CA SER A 217 15.12 22.54 -4.69
C SER A 217 15.96 21.53 -5.48
N GLY A 218 15.57 21.22 -6.72
CA GLY A 218 16.14 20.12 -7.52
C GLY A 218 15.72 18.70 -7.07
N ARG A 219 15.03 18.57 -5.93
CA ARG A 219 14.61 17.27 -5.37
C ARG A 219 13.67 16.50 -6.29
N LEU A 220 12.71 17.19 -6.93
CA LEU A 220 11.74 16.54 -7.81
C LEU A 220 12.41 15.95 -9.07
N GLU A 221 13.43 16.63 -9.61
CA GLU A 221 14.22 16.10 -10.72
C GLU A 221 15.14 14.96 -10.26
N ALA A 222 15.75 15.04 -9.07
CA ALA A 222 16.52 13.93 -8.53
C ALA A 222 15.68 12.64 -8.39
N LEU A 223 14.39 12.75 -8.02
CA LEU A 223 13.46 11.61 -7.98
C LEU A 223 13.13 11.08 -9.38
N LYS A 224 12.76 11.95 -10.33
CA LYS A 224 12.48 11.55 -11.74
C LYS A 224 13.68 10.87 -12.40
N THR A 225 14.86 11.47 -12.25
CA THR A 225 16.13 10.95 -12.77
C THR A 225 16.49 9.60 -12.14
N LYS A 226 16.22 9.39 -10.83
CA LYS A 226 16.52 8.12 -10.14
C LYS A 226 15.56 7.00 -10.51
N TYR A 227 14.26 7.27 -10.54
CA TYR A 227 13.22 6.23 -10.62
C TYR A 227 12.57 6.07 -12.00
N GLY A 228 12.78 7.01 -12.91
CA GLY A 228 12.40 6.90 -14.32
C GLY A 228 11.56 8.08 -14.79
N ALA A 229 11.93 8.65 -15.93
CA ALA A 229 11.28 9.83 -16.51
C ALA A 229 9.87 9.54 -17.09
N ASN A 230 9.50 8.27 -17.28
CA ASN A 230 8.18 7.86 -17.74
C ASN A 230 7.14 7.84 -16.62
N ASN A 231 7.58 7.77 -15.35
CA ASN A 231 6.66 7.80 -14.22
C ASN A 231 5.98 9.18 -14.16
N ASN A 232 4.68 9.15 -13.95
CA ASN A 232 3.81 10.32 -13.92
C ASN A 232 3.24 10.63 -12.53
N SER A 233 3.38 9.67 -11.59
CA SER A 233 3.16 9.89 -10.16
C SER A 233 4.44 9.79 -9.36
N PHE A 234 4.51 10.64 -8.32
CA PHE A 234 5.53 10.59 -7.29
C PHE A 234 4.94 10.95 -5.93
N GLY A 235 5.32 10.20 -4.92
CA GLY A 235 5.13 10.53 -3.52
C GLY A 235 6.41 10.29 -2.71
N LEU A 236 6.55 10.98 -1.59
CA LEU A 236 7.68 10.84 -0.67
C LEU A 236 7.24 11.01 0.78
N VAL A 237 7.97 10.35 1.67
CA VAL A 237 7.96 10.58 3.13
C VAL A 237 9.41 10.76 3.57
N ASP A 238 9.78 11.94 4.06
CA ASP A 238 11.15 12.28 4.45
C ASP A 238 11.43 11.99 5.93
N PHE A 239 12.08 10.85 6.18
CA PHE A 239 12.44 10.44 7.54
C PHE A 239 13.46 11.37 8.19
N ARG A 240 14.29 12.09 7.42
CA ARG A 240 15.25 13.07 7.96
C ARG A 240 14.53 14.31 8.46
N GLU A 241 13.53 14.81 7.74
CA GLU A 241 12.73 15.95 8.22
C GLU A 241 11.83 15.55 9.40
N ILE A 242 11.27 14.33 9.40
CA ILE A 242 10.53 13.80 10.55
C ILE A 242 11.44 13.73 11.79
N ILE A 243 12.62 13.10 11.68
CA ILE A 243 13.57 13.00 12.78
C ILE A 243 14.10 14.37 13.23
N LYS A 244 14.39 15.29 12.30
CA LYS A 244 14.77 16.67 12.64
C LYS A 244 13.65 17.38 13.42
N GLY A 245 12.40 17.14 13.06
CA GLY A 245 11.23 17.66 13.76
C GLY A 245 11.14 17.19 15.21
N PHE A 246 11.26 15.88 15.45
CA PHE A 246 11.21 15.32 16.80
C PHE A 246 12.44 15.63 17.65
N THR A 247 13.64 15.64 17.06
CA THR A 247 14.90 15.72 17.82
C THR A 247 15.48 17.14 17.94
N THR A 248 14.84 18.15 17.36
CA THR A 248 15.25 19.56 17.53
C THR A 248 14.11 20.41 18.07
N THR A 249 14.44 21.64 18.48
CA THR A 249 13.47 22.67 18.89
C THR A 249 12.94 23.49 17.72
N ASP A 250 13.73 23.72 16.69
CA ASP A 250 13.43 24.72 15.66
C ASP A 250 13.94 24.39 14.25
N GLY A 251 14.53 23.19 14.06
CA GLY A 251 15.20 22.80 12.82
C GLY A 251 14.31 22.71 11.58
N ASN A 252 12.99 22.55 11.75
CA ASN A 252 11.97 22.70 10.70
C ASN A 252 10.62 23.09 11.34
N ARG A 253 9.54 23.20 10.54
CA ARG A 253 8.22 23.55 11.09
C ARG A 253 7.66 22.51 12.07
N LEU A 254 7.91 21.21 11.86
CA LEU A 254 7.46 20.18 12.81
C LEU A 254 8.05 20.42 14.21
N ALA A 255 9.35 20.73 14.30
CA ALA A 255 10.01 21.01 15.58
C ALA A 255 9.36 22.19 16.34
N ARG A 256 9.03 23.27 15.63
CA ARG A 256 8.42 24.47 16.22
C ARG A 256 6.96 24.24 16.61
N GLN A 257 6.20 23.48 15.82
CA GLN A 257 4.84 23.07 16.17
C GLN A 257 4.82 22.16 17.41
N LEU A 258 5.75 21.20 17.51
CA LEU A 258 5.86 20.35 18.69
C LEU A 258 6.25 21.14 19.97
N ASN A 259 6.88 22.31 19.84
CA ASN A 259 7.14 23.19 21.00
C ASN A 259 5.90 23.92 21.53
N THR A 260 4.85 24.13 20.72
CA THR A 260 3.66 24.87 21.20
C THR A 260 2.82 24.02 22.15
N ALA A 261 2.87 22.68 22.00
CA ALA A 261 2.20 21.71 22.86
C ALA A 261 2.79 21.57 24.29
N GLY A 262 3.83 22.34 24.62
CA GLY A 262 4.47 22.34 25.95
C GLY A 262 5.55 21.28 26.14
N SER A 263 5.86 20.97 27.41
CA SER A 263 6.89 19.98 27.78
C SER A 263 6.31 18.56 27.76
N ASP A 264 6.82 17.72 26.87
CA ASP A 264 6.57 16.28 26.85
C ASP A 264 7.87 15.52 27.20
N PRO A 265 7.88 14.64 28.23
CA PRO A 265 9.12 13.97 28.65
C PRO A 265 9.80 13.09 27.59
N MET A 266 9.03 12.49 26.68
CA MET A 266 9.59 11.69 25.57
C MET A 266 10.21 12.59 24.52
N LEU A 267 9.57 13.72 24.22
CA LEU A 267 10.09 14.74 23.32
C LEU A 267 11.37 15.39 23.88
N ASP A 268 11.41 15.67 25.18
CA ASP A 268 12.60 16.18 25.88
C ASP A 268 13.76 15.16 25.83
N GLU A 269 13.47 13.86 25.98
CA GLU A 269 14.46 12.78 25.84
C GLU A 269 15.01 12.67 24.40
N LEU A 270 14.12 12.69 23.40
CA LEU A 270 14.46 12.69 21.96
C LEU A 270 15.33 13.88 21.55
N ARG A 271 15.19 15.02 22.24
CA ARG A 271 15.94 16.27 22.00
C ARG A 271 17.28 16.36 22.72
N THR A 272 17.66 15.34 23.49
CA THR A 272 19.02 15.27 24.02
C THR A 272 20.04 15.23 22.86
N PRO A 273 21.23 15.85 22.99
CA PRO A 273 22.22 15.89 21.90
C PRO A 273 22.65 14.51 21.39
N ALA A 274 22.63 13.50 22.28
CA ALA A 274 22.87 12.11 21.92
C ALA A 274 21.76 11.56 21.01
N CYS A 275 20.49 11.66 21.44
CA CYS A 275 19.36 11.20 20.62
C CYS A 275 19.27 11.95 19.29
N HIS A 276 19.43 13.28 19.27
CA HIS A 276 19.48 14.04 18.01
C HIS A 276 20.56 13.52 17.05
N THR A 277 21.78 13.32 17.53
CA THR A 277 22.90 12.84 16.70
C THR A 277 22.62 11.43 16.17
N GLU A 278 22.18 10.52 17.05
CA GLU A 278 22.06 9.09 16.74
C GLU A 278 20.84 8.79 15.86
N PHE A 279 19.68 9.41 16.14
CA PHE A 279 18.52 9.31 15.23
C PHE A 279 18.80 9.98 13.88
N THR A 280 19.55 11.08 13.82
CA THR A 280 19.94 11.70 12.54
C THR A 280 20.85 10.76 11.73
N GLN A 281 21.76 10.02 12.36
CA GLN A 281 22.58 9.00 11.68
C GLN A 281 21.73 7.82 11.17
N ILE A 282 20.70 7.40 11.92
CA ILE A 282 19.74 6.39 11.45
C ILE A 282 18.96 6.92 10.24
N ALA A 283 18.44 8.15 10.30
CA ALA A 283 17.74 8.78 9.19
C ALA A 283 18.63 9.00 7.96
N GLU A 284 19.92 9.30 8.11
CA GLU A 284 20.81 9.38 6.95
C GLU A 284 21.07 8.01 6.30
N ASN A 285 20.97 6.90 7.05
CA ASN A 285 20.98 5.55 6.48
C ASN A 285 19.63 5.14 5.88
N TRP A 286 18.52 5.69 6.36
CA TRP A 286 17.16 5.42 5.87
C TRP A 286 16.46 6.77 5.59
N PRO A 287 16.78 7.44 4.47
CA PRO A 287 16.47 8.87 4.30
C PRO A 287 15.00 9.17 4.03
N GLN A 288 14.31 8.30 3.30
CA GLN A 288 12.95 8.53 2.84
C GLN A 288 12.30 7.23 2.35
N MET A 289 10.97 7.22 2.35
CA MET A 289 10.19 6.36 1.48
C MET A 289 9.83 7.16 0.21
N VAL A 290 9.87 6.52 -0.95
CA VAL A 290 9.44 7.11 -2.22
C VAL A 290 8.47 6.16 -2.89
N VAL A 291 7.30 6.65 -3.31
CA VAL A 291 6.39 5.92 -4.21
C VAL A 291 6.43 6.59 -5.57
N PHE A 292 6.41 5.82 -6.64
CA PHE A 292 6.32 6.32 -8.01
C PHE A 292 5.58 5.32 -8.89
N GLY A 293 5.06 5.79 -10.01
CA GLY A 293 4.48 4.91 -11.02
C GLY A 293 4.07 5.62 -12.29
N GLU A 294 3.78 4.80 -13.28
CA GLU A 294 3.12 5.15 -14.53
C GLU A 294 1.67 4.65 -14.45
N TYR A 295 0.71 5.56 -14.37
CA TYR A 295 -0.67 5.26 -14.78
C TYR A 295 -0.84 5.47 -16.29
N SER A 296 -1.78 4.76 -16.88
CA SER A 296 -2.16 4.86 -18.28
C SER A 296 -3.61 4.43 -18.48
N VAL A 297 -4.28 4.94 -19.52
CA VAL A 297 -5.62 4.49 -19.92
C VAL A 297 -5.58 4.04 -21.38
N GLN A 298 -6.00 2.80 -21.62
CA GLN A 298 -6.08 2.21 -22.96
C GLN A 298 -7.29 1.26 -23.05
N ASP A 299 -8.06 1.34 -24.13
CA ASP A 299 -9.19 0.43 -24.43
C ASP A 299 -10.22 0.26 -23.29
N SER A 300 -10.47 1.34 -22.55
CA SER A 300 -11.30 1.41 -21.34
C SER A 300 -10.80 0.58 -20.14
N LYS A 301 -9.50 0.28 -20.10
CA LYS A 301 -8.78 -0.15 -18.90
C LYS A 301 -7.85 0.97 -18.46
N ALA A 302 -7.80 1.26 -17.17
CA ALA A 302 -6.73 2.04 -16.57
C ALA A 302 -5.73 1.08 -15.92
N ARG A 303 -4.44 1.37 -16.01
CA ARG A 303 -3.36 0.55 -15.45
C ARG A 303 -2.43 1.44 -14.64
N ILE A 304 -2.12 1.07 -13.41
CA ILE A 304 -1.11 1.67 -12.53
C ILE A 304 0.03 0.65 -12.39
N ASN A 305 1.23 0.98 -12.87
CA ASN A 305 2.43 0.17 -12.70
C ASN A 305 3.51 1.00 -12.02
N GLY A 306 4.12 0.53 -10.94
CA GLY A 306 5.08 1.31 -10.18
C GLY A 306 5.69 0.59 -8.99
N SER A 307 6.35 1.36 -8.13
CA SER A 307 7.02 0.84 -6.93
C SER A 307 6.93 1.82 -5.78
N LEU A 308 6.84 1.28 -4.56
CA LEU A 308 7.21 1.96 -3.33
C LEU A 308 8.58 1.46 -2.89
N VAL A 309 9.51 2.38 -2.61
CA VAL A 309 10.88 2.10 -2.22
C VAL A 309 11.15 2.71 -0.86
N VAL A 310 11.49 1.87 0.12
CA VAL A 310 12.07 2.32 1.39
C VAL A 310 13.57 2.44 1.16
N GLU A 311 14.05 3.67 0.93
CA GLU A 311 15.45 3.90 0.58
C GLU A 311 16.38 3.50 1.73
N SER A 312 17.50 2.86 1.39
CA SER A 312 18.56 2.59 2.35
C SER A 312 19.94 2.88 1.77
N LYS A 313 20.81 3.46 2.58
CA LYS A 313 22.25 3.57 2.33
C LYS A 313 23.05 2.52 3.10
N ASN A 314 22.41 1.78 4.02
CA ASN A 314 23.07 0.75 4.82
C ASN A 314 23.35 -0.50 3.97
N GLN A 315 24.54 -0.55 3.37
CA GLN A 315 24.98 -1.66 2.53
C GLN A 315 25.08 -2.98 3.30
N VAL A 316 25.40 -2.96 4.59
CA VAL A 316 25.50 -4.18 5.43
C VAL A 316 24.14 -4.88 5.51
N ILE A 317 23.08 -4.10 5.73
CA ILE A 317 21.69 -4.60 5.75
C ILE A 317 21.20 -4.94 4.33
N LEU A 318 21.42 -4.06 3.34
CA LEU A 318 20.97 -4.33 1.96
C LEU A 318 21.61 -5.59 1.37
N GLU A 319 22.93 -5.77 1.47
CA GLU A 319 23.61 -7.00 1.01
C GLU A 319 23.07 -8.25 1.74
N ALA A 320 22.76 -8.15 3.03
CA ALA A 320 22.19 -9.26 3.78
C ALA A 320 20.78 -9.60 3.29
N LEU A 321 19.91 -8.61 3.18
CA LEU A 321 18.57 -8.74 2.62
C LEU A 321 18.60 -9.30 1.18
N GLN A 322 19.50 -8.81 0.34
CA GLN A 322 19.72 -9.31 -1.03
C GLN A 322 20.20 -10.76 -1.07
N SER A 323 21.04 -11.18 -0.12
CA SER A 323 21.52 -12.56 -0.07
C SER A 323 20.42 -13.57 0.25
N MET A 324 19.30 -13.14 0.84
CA MET A 324 18.13 -13.99 1.12
C MET A 324 17.20 -14.17 -0.09
N ARG A 325 17.34 -13.35 -1.15
CA ARG A 325 16.52 -13.43 -2.36
C ARG A 325 16.64 -14.83 -2.97
N GLY A 326 15.49 -15.42 -3.28
CA GLY A 326 15.40 -16.73 -3.90
C GLY A 326 14.68 -16.67 -5.25
N VAL A 327 14.08 -17.80 -5.62
CA VAL A 327 13.45 -18.01 -6.93
C VAL A 327 11.94 -17.89 -6.79
N LEU A 328 11.38 -16.81 -7.31
CA LEU A 328 9.97 -16.68 -7.64
C LEU A 328 9.71 -17.40 -8.97
N ALA A 329 8.78 -18.35 -8.98
CA ALA A 329 8.31 -18.98 -10.21
C ALA A 329 7.71 -17.93 -11.17
N GLU A 330 7.88 -18.12 -12.48
CA GLU A 330 7.25 -17.25 -13.48
C GLU A 330 5.72 -17.34 -13.40
N SER A 331 5.05 -16.28 -12.93
CA SER A 331 3.59 -16.20 -12.96
C SER A 331 3.07 -16.07 -14.40
N ASN A 332 1.90 -16.66 -14.63
CA ASN A 332 1.17 -16.59 -15.89
C ASN A 332 0.22 -15.39 -16.00
N GLY A 333 0.27 -14.45 -15.03
CA GLY A 333 -0.39 -13.14 -15.09
C GLY A 333 -1.91 -13.26 -15.23
N GLU A 334 -2.50 -12.48 -16.15
CA GLU A 334 -3.96 -12.43 -16.43
C GLU A 334 -4.63 -13.80 -16.71
N LYS A 335 -3.87 -14.87 -16.93
CA LYS A 335 -4.42 -16.23 -17.08
C LYS A 335 -4.71 -16.92 -15.75
N SER A 336 -3.97 -16.55 -14.70
CA SER A 336 -4.18 -17.06 -13.36
C SER A 336 -5.30 -16.28 -12.66
N MET A 337 -6.04 -16.97 -11.80
CA MET A 337 -6.98 -16.37 -10.85
C MET A 337 -6.25 -15.81 -9.64
N PHE A 338 -5.21 -16.53 -9.20
CA PHE A 338 -4.44 -16.25 -8.00
C PHE A 338 -3.07 -16.92 -8.12
N SER A 339 -2.01 -16.17 -7.83
CA SER A 339 -0.65 -16.69 -7.69
C SER A 339 0.00 -16.14 -6.42
N VAL A 340 0.75 -16.97 -5.73
CA VAL A 340 1.69 -16.56 -4.68
C VAL A 340 3.00 -17.29 -4.86
N ALA A 341 4.12 -16.57 -4.79
CA ALA A 341 5.45 -17.16 -4.80
C ALA A 341 6.34 -16.52 -3.73
N LEU A 342 7.12 -17.35 -3.04
CA LEU A 342 8.06 -16.98 -1.99
C LEU A 342 9.46 -17.40 -2.42
N GLY A 343 10.30 -16.44 -2.77
CA GLY A 343 11.70 -16.64 -3.17
C GLY A 343 12.61 -16.43 -1.97
N LEU A 344 12.98 -17.49 -1.27
CA LEU A 344 13.92 -17.43 -0.15
C LEU A 344 15.02 -18.47 -0.30
N ASP A 345 16.27 -18.02 -0.32
CA ASP A 345 17.43 -18.92 -0.14
C ASP A 345 17.57 -19.29 1.34
N VAL A 346 17.08 -20.48 1.69
CA VAL A 346 17.09 -20.97 3.08
C VAL A 346 18.51 -21.13 3.64
N ALA A 347 19.51 -21.35 2.79
CA ALA A 347 20.90 -21.48 3.23
C ALA A 347 21.53 -20.14 3.68
N THR A 348 21.05 -19.01 3.15
CA THR A 348 21.54 -17.66 3.49
C THR A 348 20.69 -16.94 4.52
N LEU A 349 19.44 -17.36 4.74
CA LEU A 349 18.48 -16.76 5.67
C LEU A 349 19.06 -16.53 7.08
N ALA A 350 19.59 -17.57 7.72
CA ALA A 350 20.17 -17.46 9.07
C ALA A 350 21.42 -16.53 9.14
N PRO A 351 22.45 -16.65 8.28
CA PRO A 351 23.59 -15.73 8.32
C PRO A 351 23.25 -14.30 7.90
N ALA A 352 22.29 -14.09 6.99
CA ALA A 352 21.80 -12.76 6.63
C ALA A 352 21.13 -12.07 7.81
N ILE A 353 20.19 -12.75 8.48
CA ILE A 353 19.55 -12.25 9.70
C ILE A 353 20.61 -12.00 10.79
N GLY A 354 21.60 -12.88 10.94
CA GLY A 354 22.73 -12.67 11.85
C GLY A 354 23.55 -11.41 11.54
N LYS A 355 23.79 -11.11 10.25
CA LYS A 355 24.50 -9.89 9.80
C LYS A 355 23.68 -8.63 10.11
N ILE A 356 22.39 -8.60 9.75
CA ILE A 356 21.46 -7.50 10.07
C ILE A 356 21.40 -7.26 11.57
N TRP A 357 21.23 -8.33 12.35
CA TRP A 357 21.12 -8.26 13.80
C TRP A 357 22.39 -7.74 14.46
N THR A 358 23.55 -8.17 13.97
CA THR A 358 24.85 -7.69 14.43
C THR A 358 25.02 -6.21 14.12
N ASP A 359 24.65 -5.77 12.91
CA ASP A 359 24.71 -4.37 12.50
C ASP A 359 23.85 -3.46 13.39
N LEU A 360 22.61 -3.88 13.70
CA LEU A 360 21.70 -3.11 14.55
C LEU A 360 22.11 -3.08 16.03
N THR A 361 22.81 -4.12 16.52
CA THR A 361 23.16 -4.28 17.95
C THR A 361 24.63 -3.99 18.30
N THR A 362 25.49 -3.71 17.31
CA THR A 362 26.91 -3.34 17.51
C THR A 362 27.15 -1.87 17.89
N PRO A 363 26.44 -0.87 17.32
CA PRO A 363 26.60 0.54 17.69
C PRO A 363 26.43 0.75 19.20
N GLN A 364 27.21 1.64 19.79
CA GLN A 364 27.09 2.02 21.20
C GLN A 364 26.35 3.34 21.30
N TYR A 365 25.02 3.26 21.39
CA TYR A 365 24.16 4.43 21.57
C TYR A 365 24.32 5.03 22.97
N GLN A 366 24.27 6.36 23.03
CA GLN A 366 24.17 7.16 24.25
C GLN A 366 22.74 7.66 24.47
N CYS A 367 21.91 7.69 23.42
CA CYS A 367 20.48 7.92 23.52
C CYS A 367 19.84 6.78 24.31
N SER A 368 19.15 7.09 25.41
CA SER A 368 18.54 6.09 26.30
C SER A 368 17.45 5.27 25.61
N ILE A 369 16.65 5.89 24.73
CA ILE A 369 15.65 5.21 23.88
C ILE A 369 16.31 4.12 23.01
N LEU A 370 17.34 4.48 22.24
CA LEU A 370 18.05 3.55 21.36
C LEU A 370 18.86 2.51 22.14
N THR A 371 19.41 2.88 23.29
CA THR A 371 20.09 1.96 24.21
C THR A 371 19.13 0.90 24.73
N LYS A 372 17.93 1.29 25.15
CA LYS A 372 16.87 0.37 25.58
C LYS A 372 16.42 -0.53 24.43
N ALA A 373 16.13 0.04 23.26
CA ALA A 373 15.76 -0.74 22.07
C ALA A 373 16.82 -1.79 21.72
N GLN A 374 18.11 -1.45 21.78
CA GLN A 374 19.20 -2.42 21.59
C GLN A 374 19.28 -3.48 22.69
N GLN A 375 19.01 -3.14 23.97
CA GLN A 375 18.99 -4.11 25.06
C GLN A 375 17.84 -5.12 24.89
N ASP A 376 16.64 -4.61 24.61
CA ASP A 376 15.44 -5.40 24.34
C ASP A 376 15.65 -6.27 23.09
N MET A 377 16.28 -5.72 22.04
CA MET A 377 16.70 -6.51 20.88
C MET A 377 17.67 -7.61 21.28
N ARG A 378 18.85 -7.33 21.85
CA ARG A 378 19.94 -8.32 22.06
C ARG A 378 19.50 -9.65 22.70
N GLY A 379 18.45 -9.66 23.53
CA GLY A 379 17.87 -10.88 24.11
C GLY A 379 17.03 -11.77 23.17
N GLN A 380 16.72 -11.33 21.96
CA GLN A 380 15.69 -11.91 21.07
C GLN A 380 16.22 -12.32 19.68
N ASN A 381 17.52 -12.63 19.53
CA ASN A 381 18.11 -12.95 18.23
C ASN A 381 17.43 -14.19 17.60
N PRO A 382 16.75 -14.06 16.45
CA PRO A 382 16.03 -15.19 15.85
C PRO A 382 16.93 -16.10 15.01
N ALA A 383 18.14 -15.67 14.64
CA ALA A 383 19.03 -16.43 13.75
C ALA A 383 19.34 -17.86 14.24
N PRO A 384 19.58 -18.14 15.55
CA PRO A 384 19.79 -19.51 16.02
C PRO A 384 18.55 -20.41 15.88
N ALA A 385 17.34 -19.87 16.11
CA ALA A 385 16.09 -20.61 15.94
C ALA A 385 15.83 -20.93 14.47
N ILE A 386 16.01 -19.93 13.60
CA ILE A 386 15.89 -20.06 12.15
C ILE A 386 16.93 -21.05 11.61
N SER A 387 18.18 -21.01 12.11
CA SER A 387 19.23 -21.96 11.71
C SER A 387 18.90 -23.41 12.02
N MET A 388 18.09 -23.70 13.06
CA MET A 388 17.64 -25.07 13.35
C MET A 388 16.58 -25.53 12.34
N GLY A 389 15.61 -24.67 12.00
CA GLY A 389 14.58 -24.99 10.99
C GLY A 389 15.14 -25.09 9.58
N ALA A 390 16.02 -24.16 9.20
CA ALA A 390 16.66 -24.10 7.88
C ALA A 390 17.44 -25.39 7.53
N GLY A 391 18.00 -26.09 8.53
CA GLY A 391 18.68 -27.36 8.32
C GLY A 391 17.80 -28.48 7.75
N MET A 392 16.47 -28.42 7.93
CA MET A 392 15.52 -29.40 7.37
C MET A 392 15.07 -29.05 5.94
N ALA A 393 15.18 -27.78 5.55
CA ALA A 393 14.81 -27.28 4.22
C ALA A 393 16.05 -26.78 3.45
N ASN A 394 17.22 -27.36 3.72
CA ASN A 394 18.47 -26.97 3.11
C ASN A 394 18.41 -27.11 1.57
N GLY A 395 18.92 -26.11 0.86
CA GLY A 395 18.86 -26.04 -0.60
C GLY A 395 17.54 -25.49 -1.16
N LEU A 396 16.50 -25.28 -0.36
CA LEU A 396 15.27 -24.61 -0.81
C LEU A 396 15.57 -23.15 -1.22
N LYS A 397 15.12 -22.77 -2.42
CA LYS A 397 15.23 -21.42 -3.00
C LYS A 397 13.89 -20.75 -3.26
N GLY A 398 12.83 -21.52 -3.43
CA GLY A 398 11.55 -20.99 -3.89
C GLY A 398 10.38 -21.93 -3.63
N LEU A 399 9.23 -21.34 -3.32
CA LEU A 399 7.92 -22.00 -3.29
C LEU A 399 6.96 -21.18 -4.13
N SER A 400 6.07 -21.81 -4.90
CA SER A 400 4.92 -21.11 -5.49
C SER A 400 3.65 -21.95 -5.50
N MET A 401 2.52 -21.25 -5.55
CA MET A 401 1.20 -21.81 -5.82
C MET A 401 0.50 -20.87 -6.80
N GLU A 402 -0.01 -21.42 -7.90
CA GLU A 402 -0.77 -20.66 -8.91
C GLU A 402 -2.02 -21.45 -9.31
N MET A 403 -3.17 -20.77 -9.34
CA MET A 403 -4.48 -21.35 -9.66
C MET A 403 -5.02 -20.72 -10.94
N PHE A 404 -5.57 -21.55 -11.83
CA PHE A 404 -6.12 -21.17 -13.12
C PHE A 404 -7.62 -21.43 -13.23
N GLY A 405 -8.16 -22.37 -12.46
CA GLY A 405 -9.58 -22.73 -12.49
C GLY A 405 -9.98 -23.71 -11.39
N LEU A 406 -11.23 -23.59 -10.95
CA LEU A 406 -11.90 -24.56 -10.10
C LEU A 406 -13.34 -24.72 -10.61
N ASP A 407 -13.75 -25.95 -10.90
CA ASP A 407 -15.12 -26.30 -11.29
C ASP A 407 -15.72 -27.21 -10.22
N VAL A 408 -17.01 -27.06 -9.91
CA VAL A 408 -17.72 -27.86 -8.91
C VAL A 408 -19.04 -28.37 -9.49
N ASP A 409 -19.14 -29.69 -9.58
CA ASP A 409 -20.35 -30.37 -10.05
C ASP A 409 -21.42 -30.38 -8.93
N MET A 410 -22.31 -29.40 -8.98
CA MET A 410 -23.48 -29.28 -8.09
C MET A 410 -24.52 -30.41 -8.28
N SER A 411 -24.37 -31.26 -9.30
CA SER A 411 -25.27 -32.38 -9.60
C SER A 411 -24.74 -33.74 -9.12
N GLY A 412 -23.63 -33.75 -8.37
CA GLY A 412 -23.01 -34.94 -7.78
C GLY A 412 -23.97 -35.82 -6.96
N GLN A 413 -23.68 -37.12 -6.91
CA GLN A 413 -24.64 -38.13 -6.42
C GLN A 413 -24.91 -38.01 -4.90
N TYR A 414 -24.00 -37.37 -4.17
CA TYR A 414 -24.03 -37.24 -2.71
C TYR A 414 -24.02 -35.77 -2.23
N GLY A 415 -24.24 -34.83 -3.14
CA GLY A 415 -24.04 -33.39 -2.93
C GLY A 415 -23.04 -32.84 -3.96
N PRO A 416 -22.61 -31.58 -3.82
CA PRO A 416 -21.63 -30.99 -4.73
C PRO A 416 -20.28 -31.71 -4.65
N GLU A 417 -19.65 -31.94 -5.80
CA GLU A 417 -18.35 -32.60 -5.89
C GLU A 417 -17.37 -31.79 -6.73
N LEU A 418 -16.11 -31.69 -6.31
CA LEU A 418 -15.05 -31.01 -7.08
C LEU A 418 -14.93 -31.60 -8.50
N GLY A 419 -15.25 -30.82 -9.53
CA GLY A 419 -15.30 -31.26 -10.93
C GLY A 419 -13.91 -31.30 -11.55
N GLN A 420 -13.31 -30.13 -11.74
CA GLN A 420 -11.96 -29.97 -12.30
C GLN A 420 -11.16 -28.98 -11.45
N LEU A 421 -9.88 -29.29 -11.23
CA LEU A 421 -8.89 -28.40 -10.64
C LEU A 421 -7.85 -28.06 -11.70
N ASP A 422 -7.64 -26.78 -11.99
CA ASP A 422 -6.50 -26.29 -12.79
C ASP A 422 -5.59 -25.44 -11.89
N ALA A 423 -4.52 -26.04 -11.38
CA ALA A 423 -3.60 -25.43 -10.41
C ALA A 423 -2.22 -26.12 -10.39
N ILE A 424 -1.20 -25.35 -10.04
CA ILE A 424 0.19 -25.79 -9.85
C ILE A 424 0.72 -25.35 -8.48
N PHE A 425 1.45 -26.24 -7.82
CA PHE A 425 2.37 -25.95 -6.74
C PHE A 425 3.79 -26.28 -7.19
N SER A 426 4.76 -25.42 -6.88
CA SER A 426 6.17 -25.65 -7.23
C SER A 426 7.13 -25.42 -6.07
N ILE A 427 8.23 -26.17 -6.11
CA ILE A 427 9.39 -26.04 -5.23
C ILE A 427 10.61 -25.86 -6.13
N SER A 428 11.37 -24.79 -5.93
CA SER A 428 12.68 -24.56 -6.55
C SER A 428 13.78 -24.79 -5.52
N ALA A 429 14.77 -25.64 -5.81
CA ALA A 429 15.81 -26.01 -4.87
C ALA A 429 17.12 -26.48 -5.53
N ASP A 430 18.25 -26.38 -4.81
CA ASP A 430 19.55 -26.91 -5.23
C ASP A 430 19.55 -28.45 -5.36
N ASP A 431 18.68 -29.14 -4.60
CA ASP A 431 18.43 -30.58 -4.70
C ASP A 431 16.96 -30.89 -4.29
N PRO A 432 16.00 -30.79 -5.23
CA PRO A 432 14.59 -31.07 -4.95
C PRO A 432 14.33 -32.56 -4.65
N ASN A 433 15.21 -33.45 -5.08
CA ASN A 433 15.13 -34.89 -4.81
C ASN A 433 15.45 -35.20 -3.33
N MET A 434 16.43 -34.52 -2.73
CA MET A 434 16.68 -34.58 -1.28
C MET A 434 15.50 -34.05 -0.47
N LEU A 435 14.83 -32.97 -0.92
CA LEU A 435 13.61 -32.46 -0.28
C LEU A 435 12.46 -33.47 -0.37
N LEU A 436 12.27 -34.12 -1.53
CA LEU A 436 11.27 -35.19 -1.69
C LEU A 436 11.56 -36.39 -0.77
N GLN A 437 12.81 -36.85 -0.69
CA GLN A 437 13.22 -37.90 0.25
C GLN A 437 12.99 -37.51 1.71
N THR A 438 13.17 -36.23 2.03
CA THR A 438 12.86 -35.69 3.36
C THR A 438 11.36 -35.73 3.65
N ALA A 439 10.51 -35.35 2.69
CA ALA A 439 9.06 -35.47 2.81
C ALA A 439 8.59 -36.93 2.96
N GLN A 440 9.21 -37.88 2.23
CA GLN A 440 8.93 -39.32 2.34
C GLN A 440 9.20 -39.91 3.75
N MET A 441 10.06 -39.28 4.56
CA MET A 441 10.26 -39.69 5.96
C MET A 441 9.07 -39.32 6.87
N PHE A 442 8.28 -38.31 6.51
CA PHE A 442 7.10 -37.86 7.26
C PHE A 442 5.79 -38.40 6.69
N VAL A 443 5.73 -38.65 5.38
CA VAL A 443 4.59 -39.20 4.65
C VAL A 443 5.04 -40.47 3.90
N PRO A 444 5.06 -41.66 4.55
CA PRO A 444 5.57 -42.90 3.96
C PRO A 444 4.85 -43.35 2.69
N GLU A 445 3.62 -42.89 2.47
CA GLU A 445 2.83 -43.12 1.26
C GLU A 445 3.52 -42.55 0.01
N LEU A 446 4.25 -41.43 0.13
CA LEU A 446 5.04 -40.86 -0.96
C LEU A 446 6.19 -41.76 -1.41
N ALA A 447 6.66 -42.70 -0.57
CA ALA A 447 7.71 -43.65 -0.94
C ALA A 447 7.19 -44.78 -1.84
N GLN A 448 5.87 -44.94 -1.96
CA GLN A 448 5.26 -45.90 -2.88
C GLN A 448 5.24 -45.38 -4.33
N ILE A 449 5.37 -44.06 -4.52
CA ILE A 449 5.44 -43.43 -5.84
C ILE A 449 6.89 -43.15 -6.21
N GLN A 450 7.34 -43.70 -7.34
CA GLN A 450 8.66 -43.47 -7.88
C GLN A 450 8.63 -42.24 -8.80
N ILE A 451 8.87 -41.06 -8.22
CA ILE A 451 9.13 -39.82 -8.97
C ILE A 451 10.63 -39.78 -9.27
N GLN A 452 11.01 -39.78 -10.54
CA GLN A 452 12.42 -39.71 -10.98
C GLN A 452 12.76 -38.28 -11.44
N PRO A 453 14.03 -37.84 -11.33
CA PRO A 453 14.47 -36.52 -11.82
C PRO A 453 14.65 -36.48 -13.36
N ASP A 454 13.74 -37.12 -14.11
CA ASP A 454 13.78 -37.23 -15.59
C ASP A 454 12.80 -36.27 -16.30
N ASN A 455 12.21 -35.33 -15.54
CA ASN A 455 11.20 -34.37 -15.95
C ASN A 455 9.92 -35.01 -16.55
N GLN A 456 9.69 -36.32 -16.37
CA GLN A 456 8.47 -36.98 -16.83
C GLN A 456 7.33 -36.81 -15.82
N PRO A 457 6.08 -36.64 -16.28
CA PRO A 457 4.93 -36.55 -15.39
C PRO A 457 4.54 -37.90 -14.82
N VAL A 458 4.47 -37.98 -13.49
CA VAL A 458 4.02 -39.15 -12.73
C VAL A 458 2.69 -38.83 -12.07
N ASN A 459 1.62 -39.55 -12.42
CA ASN A 459 0.30 -39.36 -11.79
C ASN A 459 0.34 -39.84 -10.33
N ILE A 460 0.04 -38.93 -9.40
CA ILE A 460 0.00 -39.13 -7.95
C ILE A 460 -1.43 -39.06 -7.39
N GLY A 461 -2.44 -38.90 -8.25
CA GLY A 461 -3.85 -38.69 -7.89
C GLY A 461 -4.44 -39.72 -6.92
N GLY A 462 -4.00 -40.98 -7.00
CA GLY A 462 -4.42 -42.05 -6.09
C GLY A 462 -4.05 -41.83 -4.62
N LEU A 463 -3.11 -40.94 -4.30
CA LEU A 463 -2.84 -40.53 -2.90
C LEU A 463 -3.86 -39.54 -2.37
N LEU A 464 -4.56 -38.84 -3.26
CA LEU A 464 -5.53 -37.79 -2.92
C LEU A 464 -6.97 -38.31 -2.89
N GLU A 465 -7.25 -39.43 -3.56
CA GLU A 465 -8.57 -40.11 -3.57
C GLU A 465 -9.19 -40.28 -2.17
N PRO A 466 -8.47 -40.67 -1.09
CA PRO A 466 -9.05 -40.77 0.26
C PRO A 466 -9.51 -39.43 0.86
N TYR A 467 -8.98 -38.30 0.38
CA TYR A 467 -9.31 -36.95 0.84
C TYR A 467 -10.33 -36.26 -0.06
N ALA A 468 -10.24 -36.49 -1.37
CA ALA A 468 -11.14 -35.95 -2.39
C ALA A 468 -12.45 -36.74 -2.54
N GLY A 469 -12.52 -37.97 -2.02
CA GLY A 469 -13.65 -38.88 -2.18
C GLY A 469 -13.77 -39.52 -3.57
N LYS A 470 -12.94 -39.09 -4.54
CA LYS A 470 -12.84 -39.62 -5.90
C LYS A 470 -11.43 -39.41 -6.49
N PRO A 471 -11.07 -40.12 -7.58
CA PRO A 471 -9.81 -39.89 -8.28
C PRO A 471 -9.74 -38.47 -8.85
N ILE A 472 -8.59 -37.80 -8.67
CA ILE A 472 -8.25 -36.52 -9.31
C ILE A 472 -6.90 -36.70 -10.00
N ASP A 473 -6.80 -36.32 -11.28
CA ASP A 473 -5.54 -36.42 -12.03
C ASP A 473 -4.55 -35.31 -11.65
N VAL A 474 -3.75 -35.59 -10.61
CA VAL A 474 -2.63 -34.75 -10.18
C VAL A 474 -1.31 -35.39 -10.61
N PHE A 475 -0.44 -34.63 -11.24
CA PHE A 475 0.86 -35.06 -11.74
C PHE A 475 2.00 -34.40 -10.96
N ALA A 476 3.02 -35.19 -10.64
CA ALA A 476 4.30 -34.70 -10.15
C ALA A 476 5.35 -34.75 -11.27
N ARG A 477 6.21 -33.72 -11.36
CA ARG A 477 7.43 -33.70 -12.20
C ARG A 477 8.61 -33.23 -11.38
N LEU A 478 9.76 -33.85 -11.60
CA LEU A 478 11.01 -33.58 -10.89
C LEU A 478 12.16 -33.48 -11.90
N ASN A 479 13.07 -32.53 -11.70
CA ASN A 479 14.37 -32.46 -12.36
C ASN A 479 15.44 -32.00 -11.35
N ASP A 480 16.63 -31.63 -11.82
CA ASP A 480 17.75 -31.22 -10.97
C ASP A 480 17.53 -29.87 -10.23
N SER A 481 16.42 -29.17 -10.44
CA SER A 481 16.18 -27.82 -9.89
C SER A 481 14.77 -27.58 -9.36
N HIS A 482 13.76 -28.29 -9.87
CA HIS A 482 12.37 -28.07 -9.53
C HIS A 482 11.60 -29.38 -9.28
N LEU A 483 10.63 -29.28 -8.38
CA LEU A 483 9.53 -30.24 -8.20
C LEU A 483 8.22 -29.49 -8.40
N THR A 484 7.40 -29.89 -9.37
CA THR A 484 6.05 -29.34 -9.57
C THR A 484 4.99 -30.41 -9.32
N LEU A 485 3.92 -30.03 -8.63
CA LEU A 485 2.67 -30.79 -8.50
C LEU A 485 1.59 -30.01 -9.22
N TYR A 486 0.89 -30.60 -10.19
CA TYR A 486 -0.12 -29.87 -10.97
C TYR A 486 -1.30 -30.73 -11.41
N SER A 487 -2.43 -30.07 -11.68
CA SER A 487 -3.65 -30.63 -12.26
C SER A 487 -4.17 -29.63 -13.30
N GLY A 488 -4.72 -30.09 -14.41
CA GLY A 488 -5.25 -29.22 -15.49
C GLY A 488 -4.24 -28.83 -16.57
N ASP A 489 -4.76 -28.33 -17.70
CA ASP A 489 -4.00 -28.04 -18.93
C ASP A 489 -3.21 -26.72 -18.84
N ALA A 490 -3.76 -25.70 -18.15
CA ALA A 490 -3.05 -24.45 -17.95
C ALA A 490 -1.88 -24.65 -16.96
N ALA A 491 -2.10 -25.40 -15.88
CA ALA A 491 -1.07 -25.79 -14.93
C ALA A 491 -0.01 -26.74 -15.54
N ALA A 492 -0.38 -27.62 -16.47
CA ALA A 492 0.61 -28.39 -17.24
C ALA A 492 1.53 -27.47 -18.07
N SER A 493 0.96 -26.46 -18.70
CA SER A 493 1.70 -25.44 -19.45
C SER A 493 2.57 -24.56 -18.54
N ALA A 494 2.10 -24.25 -17.34
CA ALA A 494 2.87 -23.55 -16.31
C ALA A 494 4.01 -24.41 -15.75
N SER A 495 3.78 -25.72 -15.56
CA SER A 495 4.80 -26.69 -15.16
C SER A 495 5.95 -26.70 -16.17
N ASP A 496 5.69 -26.75 -17.48
CA ASP A 496 6.76 -26.67 -18.49
C ASP A 496 7.63 -25.41 -18.38
N LYS A 497 7.05 -24.25 -18.05
CA LYS A 497 7.83 -23.02 -17.79
C LYS A 497 8.69 -23.14 -16.54
N VAL A 498 8.10 -23.54 -15.41
CA VAL A 498 8.83 -23.67 -14.13
C VAL A 498 9.96 -24.68 -14.25
N MET A 499 9.71 -25.85 -14.85
CA MET A 499 10.73 -26.88 -15.06
C MET A 499 11.88 -26.42 -15.97
N ALA A 500 11.69 -25.38 -16.79
CA ALA A 500 12.72 -24.76 -17.64
C ALA A 500 13.40 -23.53 -16.99
N GLN A 501 12.90 -23.02 -15.86
CA GLN A 501 13.39 -21.81 -15.22
C GLN A 501 14.75 -22.06 -14.53
N PRO A 502 15.75 -21.17 -14.65
CA PRO A 502 16.99 -21.28 -13.88
C PRO A 502 16.80 -20.90 -12.41
N LEU A 503 17.61 -21.45 -11.51
CA LEU A 503 17.64 -21.10 -10.08
C LEU A 503 18.28 -19.72 -9.78
N THR A 504 18.07 -18.73 -10.65
CA THR A 504 18.58 -17.37 -10.49
C THR A 504 17.68 -16.57 -9.56
N ALA A 505 18.24 -16.03 -8.47
CA ALA A 505 17.50 -15.23 -7.51
C ALA A 505 16.88 -13.96 -8.14
N ASN A 506 15.55 -13.88 -8.12
CA ASN A 506 14.76 -12.87 -8.83
C ASN A 506 13.74 -12.12 -7.94
N GLY A 507 13.54 -12.49 -6.68
CA GLY A 507 12.74 -11.71 -5.72
C GLY A 507 12.61 -12.35 -4.34
N LEU A 508 11.80 -11.74 -3.45
CA LEU A 508 11.44 -12.31 -2.15
C LEU A 508 10.00 -12.83 -2.11
N LEU A 509 9.05 -12.05 -2.61
CA LEU A 509 7.62 -12.39 -2.61
C LEU A 509 6.98 -11.87 -3.90
N SER A 510 6.06 -12.62 -4.48
CA SER A 510 5.07 -12.10 -5.43
C SER A 510 3.68 -12.62 -5.12
N PHE A 511 2.68 -11.81 -5.40
CA PHE A 511 1.27 -12.10 -5.29
C PHE A 511 0.57 -11.54 -6.54
N THR A 512 -0.31 -12.30 -7.17
CA THR A 512 -1.21 -11.81 -8.22
C THR A 512 -2.63 -12.29 -7.96
N LEU A 513 -3.61 -11.48 -8.36
CA LEU A 513 -5.03 -11.71 -8.14
C LEU A 513 -5.84 -11.19 -9.34
N ASP A 514 -6.83 -11.99 -9.75
CA ASP A 514 -7.98 -11.55 -10.53
C ASP A 514 -9.21 -11.63 -9.62
N SER A 515 -9.67 -10.46 -9.16
CA SER A 515 -10.70 -10.39 -8.12
C SER A 515 -12.09 -10.85 -8.57
N GLU A 516 -12.44 -10.69 -9.86
CA GLU A 516 -13.70 -11.23 -10.39
C GLU A 516 -13.68 -12.76 -10.35
N ARG A 517 -12.62 -13.37 -10.86
CA ARG A 517 -12.53 -14.84 -10.94
C ARG A 517 -12.44 -15.49 -9.57
N VAL A 518 -11.73 -14.87 -8.61
CA VAL A 518 -11.73 -15.36 -7.23
C VAL A 518 -13.11 -15.24 -6.58
N LEU A 519 -13.85 -14.15 -6.84
CA LEU A 519 -15.22 -14.01 -6.35
C LEU A 519 -16.15 -15.09 -6.93
N GLU A 520 -16.08 -15.41 -8.23
CA GLU A 520 -16.85 -16.50 -8.86
C GLU A 520 -16.64 -17.85 -8.17
N VAL A 521 -15.39 -18.19 -7.81
CA VAL A 521 -15.07 -19.42 -7.08
C VAL A 521 -15.54 -19.38 -5.62
N MET A 522 -15.51 -18.22 -4.98
CA MET A 522 -16.03 -18.05 -3.63
C MET A 522 -17.56 -18.15 -3.56
N GLU A 523 -18.27 -17.56 -4.53
CA GLU A 523 -19.72 -17.69 -4.68
C GLU A 523 -20.09 -19.17 -4.90
N THR A 524 -19.38 -19.87 -5.78
CA THR A 524 -19.54 -21.32 -6.00
C THR A 524 -19.31 -22.10 -4.70
N ALA A 525 -18.25 -21.82 -3.95
CA ALA A 525 -17.98 -22.47 -2.66
C ALA A 525 -19.05 -22.17 -1.58
N SER A 526 -19.66 -20.98 -1.62
CA SER A 526 -20.79 -20.58 -0.77
C SER A 526 -22.06 -21.36 -1.12
N GLU A 527 -22.39 -21.51 -2.41
CA GLU A 527 -23.51 -22.38 -2.85
C GLU A 527 -23.31 -23.84 -2.42
N VAL A 528 -22.07 -24.32 -2.44
CA VAL A 528 -21.69 -25.70 -2.05
C VAL A 528 -21.82 -25.95 -0.56
N SER A 529 -21.28 -25.04 0.26
CA SER A 529 -21.22 -25.18 1.72
C SER A 529 -22.51 -24.78 2.42
N GLY A 530 -23.31 -23.89 1.79
CA GLY A 530 -24.41 -23.19 2.44
C GLY A 530 -23.96 -22.09 3.40
N GLU A 531 -22.64 -21.80 3.47
CA GLU A 531 -22.09 -20.68 4.23
C GLU A 531 -21.93 -19.48 3.29
N PRO A 532 -22.61 -18.34 3.53
CA PRO A 532 -22.51 -17.18 2.66
C PRO A 532 -21.08 -16.62 2.66
N VAL A 533 -20.62 -16.15 1.50
CA VAL A 533 -19.35 -15.40 1.41
C VAL A 533 -19.43 -14.20 2.37
N PRO A 534 -18.44 -13.97 3.25
CA PRO A 534 -18.44 -12.82 4.16
C PRO A 534 -18.57 -11.50 3.39
N GLU A 535 -19.48 -10.63 3.84
CA GLU A 535 -19.82 -9.39 3.15
C GLU A 535 -18.60 -8.48 2.95
N ASP A 536 -17.76 -8.35 3.99
CA ASP A 536 -16.48 -7.62 3.94
C ASP A 536 -15.54 -8.15 2.84
N LEU A 537 -15.51 -9.47 2.64
CA LEU A 537 -14.65 -10.12 1.67
C LEU A 537 -15.21 -9.96 0.25
N MET A 538 -16.53 -10.06 0.07
CA MET A 538 -17.19 -9.67 -1.18
C MET A 538 -16.91 -8.21 -1.53
N MET A 539 -17.07 -7.27 -0.59
CA MET A 539 -16.77 -5.85 -0.83
C MET A 539 -15.30 -5.61 -1.16
N SER A 540 -14.37 -6.32 -0.52
CA SER A 540 -12.93 -6.19 -0.83
C SER A 540 -12.52 -6.72 -2.20
N LEU A 541 -13.27 -7.69 -2.75
CA LEU A 541 -13.06 -8.31 -4.06
C LEU A 541 -13.97 -7.73 -5.16
N GLN A 542 -14.95 -6.90 -4.80
CA GLN A 542 -15.78 -6.18 -5.76
C GLN A 542 -14.92 -5.16 -6.50
N GLY A 543 -14.49 -5.55 -7.69
CA GLY A 543 -13.63 -4.76 -8.54
C GLY A 543 -13.21 -5.55 -9.77
N GLN A 544 -13.07 -4.87 -10.91
CA GLN A 544 -12.37 -5.42 -12.08
C GLN A 544 -10.86 -5.22 -11.91
N LEU A 545 -10.33 -5.55 -10.73
CA LEU A 545 -8.96 -5.30 -10.33
C LEU A 545 -8.12 -6.55 -10.58
N VAL A 546 -7.52 -6.59 -11.78
CA VAL A 546 -6.51 -7.61 -12.10
C VAL A 546 -5.15 -7.00 -11.80
N GLY A 547 -4.36 -7.63 -10.94
CA GLY A 547 -3.06 -7.08 -10.59
C GLY A 547 -2.23 -7.92 -9.64
N GLY A 548 -1.16 -7.32 -9.15
CA GLY A 548 -0.23 -7.98 -8.24
C GLY A 548 0.68 -7.04 -7.49
N MET A 549 1.31 -7.61 -6.47
CA MET A 549 2.36 -6.99 -5.67
C MET A 549 3.59 -7.89 -5.67
N ALA A 550 4.77 -7.30 -5.71
CA ALA A 550 6.02 -8.01 -5.43
C ALA A 550 6.82 -7.28 -4.34
N VAL A 551 7.56 -8.04 -3.55
CA VAL A 551 8.54 -7.50 -2.59
C VAL A 551 9.91 -7.99 -2.99
N ASP A 552 10.85 -7.04 -3.11
CA ASP A 552 12.23 -7.34 -3.43
C ASP A 552 13.22 -6.36 -2.75
N VAL A 553 14.52 -6.56 -2.96
CA VAL A 553 15.59 -5.75 -2.38
C VAL A 553 16.59 -5.36 -3.46
N THR A 554 16.64 -4.07 -3.76
CA THR A 554 17.59 -3.50 -4.72
C THR A 554 18.78 -2.85 -4.00
N LYS A 555 19.75 -2.36 -4.77
CA LYS A 555 20.86 -1.53 -4.25
C LYS A 555 20.39 -0.20 -3.61
N ASP A 556 19.16 0.23 -3.92
CA ASP A 556 18.62 1.53 -3.55
C ASP A 556 17.69 1.47 -2.33
N GLY A 557 17.16 0.28 -2.00
CA GLY A 557 16.19 0.08 -0.92
C GLY A 557 15.44 -1.25 -1.00
N ILE A 558 14.51 -1.44 -0.06
CA ILE A 558 13.48 -2.49 -0.15
C ILE A 558 12.39 -1.97 -1.07
N THR A 559 11.98 -2.77 -2.06
CA THR A 559 10.97 -2.41 -3.05
C THR A 559 9.68 -3.19 -2.83
N PHE A 560 8.57 -2.49 -3.02
CA PHE A 560 7.21 -3.01 -3.02
C PHE A 560 6.62 -2.60 -4.37
N ASP A 561 6.82 -3.46 -5.36
CA ASP A 561 6.39 -3.23 -6.73
C ASP A 561 4.89 -3.57 -6.84
N PHE A 562 4.15 -2.80 -7.62
CA PHE A 562 2.72 -2.97 -7.82
C PHE A 562 2.34 -2.79 -9.29
N ASP A 563 1.43 -3.64 -9.74
CA ASP A 563 0.84 -3.58 -11.08
C ASP A 563 -0.65 -3.85 -10.96
N TYR A 564 -1.50 -2.85 -11.20
CA TYR A 564 -2.94 -2.94 -11.09
C TYR A 564 -3.60 -2.46 -12.36
N THR A 565 -4.57 -3.22 -12.86
CA THR A 565 -5.40 -2.87 -14.00
C THR A 565 -6.86 -2.89 -13.57
N GLY A 566 -7.55 -1.75 -13.73
CA GLY A 566 -8.96 -1.54 -13.42
C GLY A 566 -9.75 -1.14 -14.67
N SER A 567 -11.07 -1.34 -14.66
CA SER A 567 -11.96 -0.93 -15.75
C SER A 567 -12.38 0.53 -15.62
N THR A 568 -12.31 1.33 -16.69
CA THR A 568 -12.85 2.71 -16.69
C THR A 568 -14.33 2.77 -17.11
N LYS A 569 -14.96 1.61 -17.36
CA LYS A 569 -16.40 1.52 -17.62
C LYS A 569 -17.16 1.42 -16.28
N PRO A 570 -18.29 2.13 -16.13
CA PRO A 570 -19.16 1.89 -14.99
C PRO A 570 -19.64 0.43 -15.02
N GLN A 571 -19.48 -0.27 -13.90
CA GLN A 571 -19.98 -1.64 -13.79
C GLN A 571 -21.51 -1.67 -13.86
N VAL A 572 -22.04 -2.60 -14.65
CA VAL A 572 -23.46 -2.93 -14.59
C VAL A 572 -23.69 -3.65 -13.27
N LYS A 573 -24.34 -2.99 -12.31
CA LYS A 573 -24.76 -3.65 -11.07
C LYS A 573 -25.56 -4.90 -11.43
N VAL A 574 -25.00 -6.07 -11.17
CA VAL A 574 -25.78 -7.31 -11.12
C VAL A 574 -26.80 -7.09 -10.01
N ALA A 575 -28.07 -7.06 -10.38
CA ALA A 575 -29.13 -6.87 -9.39
C ALA A 575 -29.17 -8.12 -8.50
N GLN A 576 -28.71 -7.99 -7.26
CA GLN A 576 -28.98 -8.96 -6.21
C GLN A 576 -30.51 -9.17 -6.15
N GLN A 577 -30.95 -10.43 -6.30
CA GLN A 577 -32.35 -10.85 -6.27
C GLN A 577 -32.76 -11.38 -4.90
#